data_AF-A0A518B2L7-F1
#
_entry.id   AF-A0A518B2L7-F1
#
_cell.length_a   1.000
_cell.length_b   1.000
_cell.length_c   1.000
_cell.angle_alpha   90.00
_cell.angle_beta   90.00
_cell.angle_gamma   90.00
#
_symmetry.space_group_name_H-M   'P 1'
#
loop_
_entity.id
_entity.type
_entity.pdbx_description
1 polymer ?
#
loop_
_entity_poly.entity_id
_entity_poly.type
_entity_poly.pdbx_seq_one_letter_code
_entity_poly.pdbx_strand_id
1 'polypeptide(L)'
;MTVTAQARQIDYFAFRLSFSSDETPPVPFRVVRNGDMIYSFTSTDGTGEITVTVEPGTVPFFEILDRAGQRPQPAFPGRLTLAWQAVTGATRYRVDEYVDSEWTERQTIASTGETSYTWVSRWLEDSASHQFRVVPLDNAGNEGSAQTFAALMVRHPDAPNVTYTYNGSATPTLTITEAS
;
A
#
# COMPACT_ATOMS: atom_id res chain seq x y z
N MET A 1 -12.07 -8.43 -22.50
CA MET A 1 -11.59 -9.46 -21.56
C MET A 1 -11.54 -8.88 -20.18
N THR A 2 -11.98 -9.69 -19.23
CA THR A 2 -12.33 -9.32 -17.86
C THR A 2 -11.70 -10.32 -16.92
N VAL A 3 -10.77 -9.86 -16.08
CA VAL A 3 -10.35 -10.61 -14.92
C VAL A 3 -11.35 -10.34 -13.80
N THR A 4 -11.90 -11.41 -13.24
CA THR A 4 -12.67 -11.33 -11.99
C THR A 4 -11.75 -11.72 -10.86
N ALA A 5 -11.53 -10.82 -9.90
CA ALA A 5 -10.67 -11.07 -8.75
C ALA A 5 -11.37 -10.65 -7.46
N GLN A 6 -11.18 -11.44 -6.42
CA GLN A 6 -11.61 -11.14 -5.06
C GLN A 6 -10.39 -11.21 -4.15
N ALA A 7 -10.18 -10.15 -3.38
CA ALA A 7 -9.24 -10.14 -2.27
C ALA A 7 -10.05 -10.25 -0.96
N ARG A 8 -9.70 -11.20 -0.11
CA ARG A 8 -10.29 -11.35 1.21
C ARG A 8 -9.18 -11.35 2.26
N GLN A 9 -9.24 -10.43 3.21
CA GLN A 9 -8.38 -10.53 4.38
C GLN A 9 -8.77 -11.78 5.18
N ILE A 10 -7.80 -12.66 5.42
CA ILE A 10 -8.02 -13.91 6.15
C ILE A 10 -7.44 -13.87 7.57
N ASP A 11 -6.43 -13.02 7.79
CA ASP A 11 -5.92 -12.68 9.10
C ASP A 11 -5.19 -11.31 9.07
N TYR A 12 -4.60 -10.92 10.21
CA TYR A 12 -3.90 -9.63 10.36
C TYR A 12 -2.67 -9.45 9.46
N PHE A 13 -2.16 -10.54 8.88
CA PHE A 13 -0.94 -10.60 8.08
C PHE A 13 -1.18 -11.18 6.68
N ALA A 14 -2.41 -11.52 6.29
CA ALA A 14 -2.63 -12.23 5.04
C ALA A 14 -3.95 -11.93 4.35
N PHE A 15 -3.87 -11.92 3.02
CA PHE A 15 -5.01 -11.89 2.11
C PHE A 15 -5.04 -13.17 1.28
N ARG A 16 -6.22 -13.75 1.10
CA ARG A 16 -6.47 -14.75 0.07
C ARG A 16 -7.00 -14.04 -1.16
N LEU A 17 -6.34 -14.25 -2.29
CA LEU A 17 -6.77 -13.79 -3.60
C LEU A 17 -7.32 -14.98 -4.37
N SER A 18 -8.53 -14.84 -4.90
CA SER A 18 -9.14 -15.82 -5.81
C SER A 18 -9.52 -15.08 -7.10
N PHE A 19 -9.19 -15.66 -8.26
CA PHE A 19 -9.40 -14.99 -9.54
C PHE A 19 -9.63 -15.96 -10.71
N SER A 20 -10.27 -15.44 -11.75
CA SER A 20 -10.53 -16.13 -13.02
C SER A 20 -10.43 -15.16 -14.19
N SER A 21 -10.09 -15.67 -15.37
CA SER A 21 -10.04 -14.92 -16.63
C SER A 21 -11.06 -15.48 -17.62
N ASP A 22 -11.53 -14.63 -18.53
CA ASP A 22 -12.33 -15.01 -19.70
C ASP A 22 -11.45 -15.36 -20.94
N GLU A 23 -10.13 -15.36 -20.79
CA GLU A 23 -9.18 -15.86 -21.78
C GLU A 23 -9.26 -17.38 -21.97
N THR A 24 -8.93 -17.85 -23.17
CA THR A 24 -8.82 -19.30 -23.41
C THR A 24 -7.55 -19.84 -22.74
N PRO A 25 -7.65 -20.86 -21.86
CA PRO A 25 -6.48 -21.45 -21.24
C PRO A 25 -5.51 -22.05 -22.27
N PRO A 26 -4.20 -22.05 -22.00
CA PRO A 26 -3.57 -21.69 -20.72
C PRO A 26 -3.41 -20.16 -20.51
N VAL A 27 -3.71 -19.68 -19.30
CA VAL A 27 -3.70 -18.26 -18.94
C VAL A 27 -2.46 -17.89 -18.10
N PRO A 28 -1.59 -16.98 -18.56
CA PRO A 28 -0.39 -16.56 -17.82
C PRO A 28 -0.71 -15.49 -16.76
N PHE A 29 -1.23 -15.92 -15.62
CA PHE A 29 -1.51 -15.03 -14.50
C PHE A 29 -0.25 -14.43 -13.89
N ARG A 30 -0.33 -13.13 -13.56
CA ARG A 30 0.65 -12.41 -12.76
C ARG A 30 -0.09 -11.64 -11.67
N VAL A 31 0.39 -11.81 -10.44
CA VAL A 31 -0.16 -11.18 -9.23
C VAL A 31 0.76 -10.02 -8.87
N VAL A 32 0.19 -8.83 -8.80
CA VAL A 32 0.88 -7.58 -8.50
C VAL A 32 0.37 -7.06 -7.17
N ARG A 33 1.29 -6.58 -6.32
CA ARG A 33 1.00 -5.90 -5.06
C ARG A 33 1.67 -4.54 -5.07
N ASN A 34 0.87 -3.48 -4.92
CA ASN A 34 1.36 -2.09 -4.95
C ASN A 34 2.27 -1.79 -6.16
N GLY A 35 1.89 -2.28 -7.35
CA GLY A 35 2.63 -2.06 -8.60
C GLY A 35 3.80 -3.04 -8.83
N ASP A 36 4.23 -3.75 -7.79
CA ASP A 36 5.30 -4.76 -7.89
C ASP A 36 4.74 -6.16 -8.16
N MET A 37 5.31 -6.86 -9.13
CA MET A 37 4.94 -8.26 -9.38
C MET A 37 5.49 -9.16 -8.27
N ILE A 38 4.60 -9.88 -7.59
CA ILE A 38 4.97 -10.76 -6.47
C ILE A 38 4.87 -12.25 -6.81
N TYR A 39 4.08 -12.60 -7.82
CA TYR A 39 3.88 -13.99 -8.22
C TYR A 39 3.47 -14.09 -9.69
N SER A 40 3.79 -15.20 -10.34
CA SER A 40 3.32 -15.51 -11.69
C SER A 40 3.25 -17.00 -11.94
N PHE A 41 2.25 -17.46 -12.67
CA PHE A 41 2.10 -18.85 -13.08
C PHE A 41 1.18 -18.95 -14.29
N THR A 42 1.20 -20.11 -14.95
CA THR A 42 0.31 -20.39 -16.07
C THR A 42 -0.80 -21.33 -15.60
N SER A 43 -2.04 -20.85 -15.61
CA SER A 43 -3.23 -21.62 -15.27
C SER A 43 -3.73 -22.42 -16.46
N THR A 44 -3.97 -23.71 -16.28
CA THR A 44 -4.51 -24.60 -17.32
C THR A 44 -6.03 -24.57 -17.42
N ASP A 45 -6.72 -24.05 -16.42
CA ASP A 45 -8.19 -23.98 -16.35
C ASP A 45 -8.73 -22.54 -16.33
N GLY A 46 -7.86 -21.54 -16.36
CA GLY A 46 -8.23 -20.13 -16.36
C GLY A 46 -8.58 -19.59 -14.97
N THR A 47 -8.31 -20.34 -13.90
CA THR A 47 -8.52 -19.93 -12.51
C THR A 47 -7.21 -19.88 -11.71
N GLY A 48 -7.26 -19.19 -10.57
CA GLY A 48 -6.12 -19.07 -9.67
C GLY A 48 -6.50 -18.70 -8.25
N GLU A 49 -5.67 -19.15 -7.32
CA GLU A 49 -5.77 -18.80 -5.91
C GLU A 49 -4.39 -18.66 -5.28
N ILE A 50 -4.19 -17.62 -4.48
CA ILE A 50 -2.95 -17.41 -3.74
C ILE A 50 -3.21 -16.75 -2.39
N THR A 51 -2.44 -17.13 -1.37
CA THR A 51 -2.34 -16.38 -0.12
C THR A 51 -1.14 -15.44 -0.19
N VAL A 52 -1.38 -14.15 0.01
CA VAL A 52 -0.33 -13.12 0.05
C VAL A 52 -0.17 -12.62 1.47
N THR A 53 1.04 -12.75 2.01
CA THR A 53 1.41 -12.16 3.30
C THR A 53 1.66 -10.65 3.14
N VAL A 54 1.18 -9.89 4.11
CA VAL A 54 1.25 -8.42 4.19
C VAL A 54 1.78 -7.99 5.54
N GLU A 55 2.21 -6.73 5.62
CA GLU A 55 2.57 -6.14 6.90
C GLU A 55 1.32 -5.90 7.75
N PRO A 56 1.42 -6.09 9.08
CA PRO A 56 0.44 -5.65 10.07
C PRO A 56 -0.28 -4.35 9.74
N GLY A 57 -1.61 -4.39 9.67
CA GLY A 57 -2.44 -3.18 9.54
C GLY A 57 -2.33 -2.48 8.18
N THR A 58 -1.78 -3.14 7.15
CA THR A 58 -1.73 -2.60 5.79
C THR A 58 -2.85 -3.14 4.91
N VAL A 59 -3.33 -2.31 3.98
CA VAL A 59 -4.36 -2.68 2.99
C VAL A 59 -3.79 -2.46 1.59
N PRO A 60 -3.00 -3.41 1.07
CA PRO A 60 -2.33 -3.22 -0.21
C PRO A 60 -3.31 -3.27 -1.38
N PHE A 61 -2.95 -2.58 -2.46
CA PHE A 61 -3.62 -2.70 -3.74
C PHE A 61 -3.12 -3.95 -4.47
N PHE A 62 -4.05 -4.81 -4.90
CA PHE A 62 -3.77 -5.99 -5.70
C PHE A 62 -4.27 -5.82 -7.12
N GLU A 63 -3.45 -6.21 -8.08
CA GLU A 63 -3.83 -6.27 -9.49
C GLU A 63 -3.50 -7.67 -10.03
N ILE A 64 -4.45 -8.24 -10.78
CA ILE A 64 -4.30 -9.55 -11.42
C ILE A 64 -4.27 -9.32 -12.93
N LEU A 65 -3.15 -9.70 -13.54
CA LEU A 65 -2.93 -9.62 -14.98
C LEU A 65 -3.02 -11.02 -15.58
N ASP A 66 -3.68 -11.17 -16.72
CA ASP A 66 -3.97 -12.45 -17.36
C ASP A 66 -3.31 -12.63 -18.73
N ARG A 67 -2.57 -11.62 -19.21
CA ARG A 67 -1.87 -11.68 -20.51
C ARG A 67 -0.40 -11.39 -20.41
N ALA A 68 0.38 -11.98 -21.31
CA ALA A 68 1.75 -11.58 -21.54
C ALA A 68 1.80 -10.14 -22.10
N GLY A 69 2.42 -9.22 -21.36
CA GLY A 69 2.66 -7.84 -21.82
C GLY A 69 1.78 -6.74 -21.18
N GLN A 70 0.72 -7.08 -20.43
CA GLN A 70 0.07 -6.06 -19.59
C GLN A 70 1.08 -5.52 -18.58
N ARG A 71 1.10 -4.20 -18.40
CA ARG A 71 1.93 -3.55 -17.38
C ARG A 71 1.07 -3.30 -16.15
N PRO A 72 1.62 -3.51 -14.94
CA PRO A 72 0.93 -3.10 -13.73
C PRO A 72 0.58 -1.63 -13.75
N GLN A 73 -0.55 -1.27 -13.17
CA GLN A 73 -0.86 0.12 -12.87
C GLN A 73 0.15 0.66 -11.85
N PRO A 74 0.58 1.93 -11.98
CA PRO A 74 1.33 2.58 -10.93
C PRO A 74 0.48 2.55 -9.66
N ALA A 75 0.97 1.90 -8.61
CA ALA A 75 0.29 1.99 -7.33
C ALA A 75 0.72 3.26 -6.62
N PHE A 76 -0.23 3.88 -5.93
CA PHE A 76 0.03 4.87 -4.89
C PHE A 76 -0.06 4.13 -3.55
N PRO A 77 1.05 3.52 -3.08
CA PRO A 77 1.04 2.73 -1.86
C PRO A 77 0.65 3.62 -0.67
N GLY A 78 0.08 3.03 0.38
CA GLY A 78 -0.24 3.76 1.61
C GLY A 78 0.99 4.21 2.40
N ARG A 79 2.20 4.11 1.86
CA ARG A 79 3.44 4.57 2.50
C ARG A 79 4.07 5.68 1.67
N LEU A 80 4.56 6.71 2.34
CA LEU A 80 5.30 7.80 1.75
C LEU A 80 6.80 7.59 1.99
N THR A 81 7.60 7.75 0.94
CA THR A 81 9.06 7.80 1.07
C THR A 81 9.52 9.25 1.09
N LEU A 82 10.07 9.68 2.21
CA LEU A 82 10.77 10.96 2.32
C LEU A 82 12.22 10.79 1.88
N ALA A 83 12.75 11.79 1.19
CA ALA A 83 14.15 11.86 0.81
C ALA A 83 14.68 13.26 1.09
N TRP A 84 15.87 13.34 1.67
CA TRP A 84 16.54 14.60 1.97
C TRP A 84 18.04 14.51 1.76
N GLN A 85 18.68 15.66 1.54
CA GLN A 85 20.13 15.78 1.43
C GLN A 85 20.76 15.85 2.82
N ALA A 86 22.01 15.41 2.91
CA ALA A 86 22.78 15.53 4.13
C ALA A 86 23.00 17.01 4.51
N VAL A 87 22.85 17.32 5.79
CA VAL A 87 23.10 18.64 6.37
C VAL A 87 24.49 18.64 7.02
N THR A 88 25.34 19.61 6.67
CA THR A 88 26.68 19.75 7.24
C THR A 88 26.61 19.91 8.76
N GLY A 89 27.39 19.12 9.49
CA GLY A 89 27.43 19.12 10.96
C GLY A 89 26.36 18.27 11.64
N ALA A 90 25.39 17.72 10.90
CA ALA A 90 24.41 16.81 11.45
C ALA A 90 25.01 15.41 11.69
N THR A 91 24.86 14.91 12.91
CA THR A 91 25.26 13.54 13.29
C THR A 91 24.07 12.59 13.30
N ARG A 92 22.85 13.11 13.35
CA ARG A 92 21.61 12.35 13.24
C ARG A 92 20.46 13.21 12.71
N TYR A 93 19.38 12.58 12.29
CA TYR A 93 18.17 13.22 11.80
C TYR A 93 16.97 12.68 12.57
N ARG A 94 16.17 13.56 13.18
CA ARG A 94 14.89 13.19 13.78
C ARG A 94 13.77 13.42 12.77
N VAL A 95 13.02 12.37 12.45
CA VAL A 95 11.85 12.43 11.60
C VAL A 95 10.62 12.54 12.51
N ASP A 96 9.89 13.63 12.38
CA ASP A 96 8.64 13.86 13.10
C ASP A 96 7.45 13.84 12.11
N GLU A 97 6.31 13.32 12.56
CA GLU A 97 5.02 13.41 11.87
C GLU A 97 4.11 14.36 12.64
N TYR A 98 3.33 15.17 11.94
CA TYR A 98 2.33 16.02 12.57
C TYR A 98 1.04 15.23 12.79
N VAL A 99 0.71 14.95 14.05
CA VAL A 99 -0.43 14.12 14.46
C VAL A 99 -1.15 14.84 15.59
N ASP A 100 -2.48 14.90 15.55
CA ASP A 100 -3.31 15.51 16.60
C ASP A 100 -2.88 16.93 17.01
N SER A 101 -2.45 17.72 16.02
CA SER A 101 -1.94 19.10 16.18
C SER A 101 -0.56 19.23 16.84
N GLU A 102 0.18 18.13 17.00
CA GLU A 102 1.52 18.12 17.59
C GLU A 102 2.53 17.34 16.74
N TRP A 103 3.81 17.69 16.86
CA TRP A 103 4.90 16.95 16.21
C TRP A 103 5.28 15.74 17.06
N THR A 104 5.08 14.54 16.53
CA THR A 104 5.45 13.28 17.17
C THR A 104 6.67 12.69 16.48
N GLU A 105 7.73 12.42 17.25
CA GLU A 105 8.91 11.71 16.73
C GLU A 105 8.52 10.31 16.26
N ARG A 106 8.90 9.99 15.02
CA ARG A 106 8.73 8.66 14.43
C ARG A 106 10.01 7.85 14.45
N GLN A 107 11.14 8.49 14.17
CA GLN A 107 12.43 7.83 14.12
C GLN A 107 13.58 8.83 14.22
N THR A 108 14.66 8.43 14.88
CA THR A 108 15.97 9.09 14.78
C THR A 108 16.94 8.23 13.96
N ILE A 109 17.55 8.81 12.93
CA ILE A 109 18.43 8.15 11.96
C ILE A 109 19.84 8.69 12.14
N ALA A 110 20.82 7.82 12.40
CA ALA A 110 22.22 8.23 12.47
C ALA A 110 22.74 8.66 11.09
N SER A 111 23.53 9.73 11.06
CA SER A 111 24.27 10.14 9.88
C SER A 111 25.43 9.16 9.67
N THR A 112 25.52 8.55 8.49
CA THR A 112 26.53 7.55 8.12
C THR A 112 27.53 8.08 7.10
N GLY A 113 27.54 9.39 6.85
CA GLY A 113 28.38 10.04 5.85
C GLY A 113 27.84 9.99 4.41
N GLU A 114 26.62 9.47 4.23
CA GLU A 114 25.89 9.51 2.96
C GLU A 114 25.57 10.96 2.55
N THR A 115 25.43 11.20 1.25
CA THR A 115 25.04 12.52 0.71
C THR A 115 23.53 12.76 0.78
N SER A 116 22.75 11.69 0.93
CA SER A 116 21.29 11.75 1.06
C SER A 116 20.78 10.59 1.90
N TYR A 117 19.58 10.77 2.45
CA TYR A 117 18.92 9.80 3.30
C TYR A 117 17.47 9.63 2.86
N THR A 118 16.90 8.49 3.20
CA THR A 118 15.49 8.21 2.98
C THR A 118 14.84 7.63 4.22
N TRP A 119 13.53 7.81 4.33
CA TRP A 119 12.71 7.19 5.36
C TRP A 119 11.35 6.86 4.79
N VAL A 120 10.82 5.68 5.13
CA VAL A 120 9.52 5.21 4.68
C VAL A 120 8.54 5.33 5.85
N SER A 121 7.41 5.99 5.63
CA SER A 121 6.40 6.19 6.65
C SER A 121 5.73 4.89 7.08
N ARG A 122 5.01 4.95 8.21
CA ARG A 122 3.92 4.01 8.52
C ARG A 122 2.89 3.98 7.37
N TRP A 123 1.94 3.05 7.42
CA TRP A 123 0.76 3.13 6.58
C TRP A 123 -0.05 4.39 6.95
N LEU A 124 -0.38 5.20 5.94
CA LEU A 124 -1.05 6.49 6.08
C LEU A 124 -2.51 6.38 5.62
N GLU A 125 -3.35 7.14 6.30
CA GLU A 125 -4.77 7.24 6.04
C GLU A 125 -5.02 7.81 4.63
N ASP A 126 -5.96 7.20 3.90
CA ASP A 126 -6.34 7.66 2.57
C ASP A 126 -7.11 8.96 2.61
N SER A 127 -7.07 9.72 1.50
CA SER A 127 -7.77 10.98 1.33
C SER A 127 -7.48 12.00 2.45
N ALA A 128 -6.32 11.86 3.10
CA ALA A 128 -5.86 12.70 4.19
C ALA A 128 -4.51 13.34 3.86
N SER A 129 -4.32 14.59 4.30
CA SER A 129 -3.03 15.28 4.21
C SER A 129 -2.18 14.96 5.42
N HIS A 130 -0.96 14.50 5.16
CA HIS A 130 0.03 14.18 6.17
C HIS A 130 1.19 15.16 6.06
N GLN A 131 1.73 15.56 7.21
CA GLN A 131 2.88 16.46 7.28
C GLN A 131 4.01 15.79 8.07
N PHE A 132 5.22 15.96 7.56
CA PHE A 132 6.43 15.47 8.19
C PHE A 132 7.46 16.58 8.26
N ARG A 133 8.39 16.46 9.20
CA ARG A 133 9.62 17.24 9.18
C ARG A 133 10.81 16.36 9.53
N VAL A 134 11.95 16.71 8.94
CA VAL A 134 13.25 16.11 9.24
C VAL A 134 14.10 17.18 9.90
N VAL A 135 14.44 16.97 11.16
CA VAL A 135 15.24 17.88 11.99
C VAL A 135 16.67 17.34 12.07
N PRO A 136 17.68 18.02 11.49
CA PRO A 136 19.07 17.64 11.69
C PRO A 136 19.49 17.96 13.12
N LEU A 137 20.25 17.06 13.74
CA LEU A 137 20.78 17.21 15.09
C LEU A 137 22.30 17.07 15.06
N ASP A 138 23.00 17.95 15.75
CA ASP A 138 24.45 17.84 15.93
C ASP A 138 24.82 16.83 17.05
N ASN A 139 26.12 16.65 17.31
CA ASN A 139 26.58 15.72 18.35
C ASN A 139 26.09 16.06 19.76
N ALA A 140 25.87 17.34 20.06
CA ALA A 140 25.33 17.80 21.34
C ALA A 140 23.80 17.69 21.41
N GLY A 141 23.14 17.45 20.26
CA GLY A 141 21.68 17.39 20.14
C GLY A 141 21.01 18.73 19.91
N ASN A 142 21.77 19.74 19.48
CA ASN A 142 21.17 20.98 19.01
C ASN A 142 20.46 20.74 17.69
N GLU A 143 19.25 21.30 17.58
CA GLU A 143 18.44 21.23 16.37
C GLU A 143 18.92 22.25 15.34
N GLY A 144 19.09 21.81 14.10
CA GLY A 144 19.24 22.69 12.95
C GLY A 144 17.90 22.98 12.26
N SER A 145 17.96 23.66 11.13
CA SER A 145 16.76 23.98 10.32
C SER A 145 16.07 22.73 9.81
N ALA A 146 14.80 22.56 10.17
CA ALA A 146 14.00 21.42 9.73
C ALA A 146 13.61 21.53 8.24
N GLN A 147 13.65 20.41 7.54
CA GLN A 147 13.03 20.27 6.21
C GLN A 147 11.62 19.72 6.38
N THR A 148 10.62 20.39 5.80
CA THR A 148 9.21 20.00 5.92
C THR A 148 8.69 19.35 4.63
N PHE A 149 7.77 18.41 4.80
CA PHE A 149 7.13 17.64 3.73
C PHE A 149 5.63 17.61 4.00
N ALA A 150 4.82 17.75 2.95
CA ALA A 150 3.38 17.59 3.02
C ALA A 150 2.90 16.77 1.82
N ALA A 151 2.04 15.80 2.06
CA ALA A 151 1.48 14.96 1.02
C ALA A 151 0.01 14.66 1.29
N LEU A 152 -0.84 14.88 0.28
CA LEU A 152 -2.17 14.30 0.24
C LEU A 152 -2.04 12.85 -0.21
N MET A 153 -2.45 11.92 0.63
CA MET A 153 -2.48 10.51 0.25
C MET A 153 -3.74 10.24 -0.57
N VAL A 154 -3.54 9.67 -1.77
CA VAL A 154 -4.61 9.22 -2.66
C VAL A 154 -4.26 7.80 -3.08
N ARG A 155 -4.83 6.81 -2.37
CA ARG A 155 -4.65 5.39 -2.64
C ARG A 155 -5.66 4.94 -3.69
N HIS A 156 -5.41 3.77 -4.27
CA HIS A 156 -6.50 3.04 -4.90
C HIS A 156 -7.54 2.69 -3.83
N PRO A 157 -8.85 2.86 -4.13
CA PRO A 157 -9.90 2.51 -3.19
C PRO A 157 -9.79 1.04 -2.82
N ASP A 158 -10.04 0.75 -1.53
CA ASP A 158 -10.10 -0.62 -1.05
C ASP A 158 -11.21 -1.36 -1.82
N ALA A 159 -10.99 -2.65 -2.12
CA ALA A 159 -11.99 -3.42 -2.86
C ALA A 159 -13.34 -3.38 -2.10
N PRO A 160 -14.47 -3.10 -2.78
CA PRO A 160 -15.75 -2.94 -2.11
C PRO A 160 -16.10 -4.23 -1.36
N ASN A 161 -16.33 -4.09 -0.05
CA ASN A 161 -16.73 -5.20 0.81
C ASN A 161 -18.26 -5.38 0.72
N VAL A 162 -18.70 -6.15 -0.27
CA VAL A 162 -20.13 -6.38 -0.54
C VAL A 162 -20.55 -7.75 0.00
N THR A 163 -21.59 -7.77 0.84
CA THR A 163 -22.27 -9.01 1.24
C THR A 163 -23.60 -9.12 0.52
N TYR A 164 -23.86 -10.27 -0.10
CA TYR A 164 -25.14 -10.57 -0.75
C TYR A 164 -25.91 -11.60 0.09
N THR A 165 -27.17 -11.31 0.39
CA THR A 165 -28.10 -12.28 0.98
C THR A 165 -29.22 -12.58 0.01
N TYR A 166 -29.43 -13.87 -0.27
CA TYR A 166 -30.53 -14.33 -1.12
C TYR A 166 -31.75 -14.60 -0.24
N ASN A 167 -32.85 -13.89 -0.49
CA ASN A 167 -34.07 -13.98 0.32
C ASN A 167 -34.96 -15.18 -0.02
N GLY A 168 -34.59 -16.03 -0.99
CA GLY A 168 -35.38 -17.21 -1.37
C GLY A 168 -36.74 -16.93 -2.01
N SER A 169 -37.04 -15.67 -2.38
CA SER A 169 -38.34 -15.28 -2.93
C SER A 169 -38.46 -15.57 -4.42
N ALA A 170 -39.67 -15.93 -4.87
CA ALA A 170 -40.02 -16.05 -6.29
C ALA A 170 -39.88 -14.72 -7.07
N THR A 171 -39.82 -13.58 -6.37
CA THR A 171 -39.35 -12.28 -6.89
C THR A 171 -38.03 -11.93 -6.19
N PRO A 172 -36.88 -12.27 -6.79
CA PRO A 172 -35.60 -12.05 -6.14
C PRO A 172 -35.37 -10.55 -5.97
N THR A 173 -35.12 -10.12 -4.74
CA THR A 173 -34.67 -8.76 -4.44
C THR A 173 -33.23 -8.86 -3.98
N LEU A 174 -32.32 -8.15 -4.67
CA LEU A 174 -30.92 -8.05 -4.27
C LEU A 174 -30.76 -6.84 -3.36
N THR A 175 -30.45 -7.06 -2.08
CA THR A 175 -30.07 -5.96 -1.19
C THR A 175 -28.54 -5.88 -1.17
N ILE A 176 -28.01 -4.82 -1.76
CA ILE A 176 -26.58 -4.47 -1.67
C ILE A 176 -26.43 -3.56 -0.45
N THR A 177 -25.65 -4.00 0.52
CA THR A 177 -25.27 -3.17 1.67
C THR A 177 -23.75 -3.00 1.63
N GLU A 178 -23.27 -1.77 1.72
CA GLU A 178 -21.85 -1.54 2.00
C GLU A 178 -21.57 -2.07 3.41
N ALA A 179 -20.61 -2.98 3.54
CA ALA A 179 -20.15 -3.39 4.86
C ALA A 179 -19.33 -2.24 5.46
N SER A 180 -19.80 -1.72 6.60
CA SER A 180 -19.12 -0.70 7.42
C SER A 180 -17.81 -1.20 7.99
#